data_AF-A0A356DX34-F1
#
_entry.id   AF-A0A356DX34-F1
#
_cell.length_a   1.000
_cell.length_b   1.000
_cell.length_c   1.000
_cell.angle_alpha   90.00
_cell.angle_beta   90.00
_cell.angle_gamma   90.00
#
_symmetry.space_group_name_H-M   'P 1'
#
loop_
_entity.id
_entity.type
_entity.pdbx_description
1 polymer ?
#
loop_
_entity_poly.entity_id
_entity_poly.type
_entity_poly.pdbx_seq_one_letter_code
_entity_poly.pdbx_strand_id
1 'polypeptide(L)'
;MSWSVEVLDRNSGRFLNSPESCTPLSLSWDDISGPDKALIRCPCDHLSIEDWRARLGQDVRVYDSLGRLAWWGYLEQVRQVHGELQRTVGMTDVANRIAVRFRDLGGAEPGEISQTAWVDNLESQSVYGIKESIYQVGFTLRTNAELTAAVRLKKQAWPEVKLGSNAPSLIDTLGACFLECRGWMQTLGWRVWPGLSAVTAHSPSQQGIQPVGDASASRRVAQSFLVKDSLQFNRLAIRARKQGNPTDSLQFSLQTSLNGKPSGVELVAQLLSASELSGESYGWVEVKLSAPVNLEVGTPYWLILERSGGVDPGNYYLLGLDENQGYKDGTLLIYDQSNATWNSRLPGADLLFRLTGVLEQVEQMRQVVDYGGQFLNLFTADFGESQLLPPLSDEGQDCLTVFRTLIKQGNADLEPLCAGIDPNRNLNIWKKPVAINVKLRLSPGGNLETRFGTPLDAPWQAVGQWLQPGSARPLYLSNLSLEPIGNHMTFNNK
;
A
#
# COMPACT_ATOMS: atom_id res chain seq x y z
N MET A 1 -34.48 -26.77 6.68
CA MET A 1 -33.90 -25.42 6.81
C MET A 1 -32.52 -25.46 6.19
N SER A 2 -32.41 -25.13 4.91
CA SER A 2 -31.18 -25.30 4.14
C SER A 2 -30.55 -23.94 3.88
N TRP A 3 -29.25 -23.84 4.17
CA TRP A 3 -28.41 -22.80 3.63
C TRP A 3 -28.32 -22.96 2.11
N SER A 4 -28.15 -21.86 1.37
CA SER A 4 -27.95 -21.91 -0.09
C SER A 4 -26.63 -21.26 -0.48
N VAL A 5 -26.08 -21.74 -1.60
CA VAL A 5 -24.82 -21.25 -2.16
C VAL A 5 -25.06 -20.90 -3.63
N GLU A 6 -24.57 -19.73 -4.02
CA GLU A 6 -24.64 -19.23 -5.39
C GLU A 6 -23.24 -18.88 -5.89
N VAL A 7 -22.96 -19.25 -7.13
CA VAL A 7 -21.76 -18.82 -7.84
C VAL A 7 -22.19 -17.96 -9.02
N LEU A 8 -21.68 -16.73 -9.04
CA LEU A 8 -22.01 -15.69 -10.00
C LEU A 8 -20.76 -15.29 -10.78
N ASP A 9 -20.96 -14.82 -12.00
CA ASP A 9 -19.90 -14.22 -12.80
C ASP A 9 -19.43 -12.94 -12.11
N ARG A 10 -18.13 -12.85 -11.82
CA ARG A 10 -17.57 -11.74 -11.04
C ARG A 10 -17.73 -10.38 -11.71
N ASN A 11 -17.92 -10.31 -13.02
CA ASN A 11 -17.96 -9.05 -13.75
C ASN A 11 -19.41 -8.59 -13.96
N SER A 12 -20.26 -9.50 -14.44
CA SER A 12 -21.65 -9.22 -14.81
C SER A 12 -22.65 -9.49 -13.68
N GLY A 13 -22.25 -10.20 -12.62
CA GLY A 13 -23.16 -10.70 -11.59
C GLY A 13 -24.12 -11.76 -12.13
N ARG A 14 -23.92 -12.24 -13.36
CA ARG A 14 -24.78 -13.25 -13.99
C ARG A 14 -24.67 -14.55 -13.21
N PHE A 15 -25.80 -15.15 -12.91
CA PHE A 15 -25.85 -16.47 -12.32
C PHE A 15 -25.12 -17.51 -13.19
N LEU A 16 -24.15 -18.22 -12.61
CA LEU A 16 -23.44 -19.28 -13.30
C LEU A 16 -23.89 -20.67 -12.86
N ASN A 17 -24.04 -20.88 -11.55
CA ASN A 17 -24.64 -22.09 -10.98
C ASN A 17 -25.03 -21.87 -9.52
N SER A 18 -26.15 -22.48 -9.11
CA SER A 18 -26.45 -22.78 -7.71
C SER A 18 -26.38 -24.29 -7.61
N PRO A 19 -25.32 -24.82 -6.98
CA PRO A 19 -25.34 -26.21 -6.63
C PRO A 19 -26.30 -26.37 -5.44
N GLU A 20 -27.57 -26.63 -5.73
CA GLU A 20 -28.71 -26.67 -4.77
C GLU A 20 -28.48 -27.61 -3.57
N SER A 21 -27.48 -28.49 -3.66
CA SER A 21 -27.07 -29.48 -2.67
C SER A 21 -25.78 -29.11 -1.92
N CYS A 22 -25.16 -27.96 -2.17
CA CYS A 22 -23.97 -27.55 -1.44
C CYS A 22 -24.30 -27.13 -0.02
N THR A 23 -23.47 -27.57 0.92
CA THR A 23 -23.60 -27.25 2.33
C THR A 23 -22.37 -26.47 2.80
N PRO A 24 -22.53 -25.25 3.32
CA PRO A 24 -21.42 -24.54 3.96
C PRO A 24 -21.03 -25.28 5.24
N LEU A 25 -19.76 -25.66 5.34
CA LEU A 25 -19.19 -26.36 6.50
C LEU A 25 -18.66 -25.37 7.54
N SER A 26 -18.01 -24.31 7.08
CA SER A 26 -17.44 -23.27 7.94
C SER A 26 -17.45 -21.93 7.21
N LEU A 27 -17.81 -20.87 7.92
CA LEU A 27 -17.80 -19.48 7.44
C LEU A 27 -17.07 -18.63 8.47
N SER A 28 -16.16 -17.75 8.04
CA SER A 28 -15.44 -16.85 8.94
C SER A 28 -15.49 -15.39 8.48
N TRP A 29 -15.44 -14.50 9.47
CA TRP A 29 -15.43 -13.05 9.30
C TRP A 29 -14.43 -12.41 10.27
N ASP A 30 -13.88 -11.27 9.87
CA ASP A 30 -12.98 -10.45 10.69
C ASP A 30 -13.28 -8.94 10.51
N ASP A 31 -12.81 -8.11 11.43
CA ASP A 31 -13.06 -6.67 11.50
C ASP A 31 -12.18 -5.80 10.59
N ILE A 32 -11.41 -6.43 9.69
CA ILE A 32 -10.57 -5.78 8.69
C ILE A 32 -11.05 -6.14 7.27
N SER A 33 -11.42 -7.39 7.03
CA SER A 33 -11.79 -7.93 5.72
C SER A 33 -13.31 -7.98 5.53
N GLY A 34 -14.09 -8.07 6.62
CA GLY A 34 -15.47 -8.54 6.57
C GLY A 34 -15.49 -10.07 6.44
N PRO A 35 -16.14 -10.65 5.43
CA PRO A 35 -15.98 -12.09 5.15
C PRO A 35 -14.51 -12.45 4.87
N ASP A 36 -13.97 -13.48 5.53
CA ASP A 36 -12.57 -13.90 5.36
C ASP A 36 -12.44 -15.23 4.61
N LYS A 37 -13.03 -16.31 5.14
CA LYS A 37 -12.97 -17.64 4.52
C LYS A 37 -14.32 -18.33 4.54
N ALA A 38 -14.57 -19.16 3.55
CA ALA A 38 -15.66 -20.12 3.58
C ALA A 38 -15.18 -21.47 3.05
N LEU A 39 -15.61 -22.54 3.71
CA LEU A 39 -15.45 -23.91 3.25
C LEU A 39 -16.83 -24.48 2.96
N ILE A 40 -17.04 -24.88 1.71
CA ILE A 40 -18.34 -25.36 1.23
C ILE A 40 -18.16 -26.76 0.65
N ARG A 41 -19.01 -27.69 1.05
CA ARG A 41 -19.05 -29.04 0.49
C ARG A 41 -20.15 -29.14 -0.56
N CYS A 42 -19.81 -29.66 -1.72
CA CYS A 42 -20.68 -29.80 -2.88
C CYS A 42 -20.62 -31.23 -3.41
N PRO A 43 -21.70 -31.82 -3.92
CA PRO A 43 -21.59 -33.06 -4.68
C PRO A 43 -20.92 -32.81 -6.03
N CYS A 44 -20.07 -33.73 -6.47
CA CYS A 44 -19.33 -33.60 -7.74
C CYS A 44 -20.10 -34.14 -8.96
N ASP A 45 -21.40 -34.44 -8.85
CA ASP A 45 -22.12 -35.26 -9.84
C ASP A 45 -22.30 -34.60 -11.21
N HIS A 46 -22.08 -33.29 -11.33
CA HIS A 46 -22.35 -32.51 -12.55
C HIS A 46 -21.19 -31.66 -13.06
N LEU A 47 -20.13 -31.45 -12.28
CA LEU A 47 -19.02 -30.57 -12.65
C LEU A 47 -17.69 -31.27 -12.42
N SER A 48 -16.89 -31.36 -13.46
CA SER A 48 -15.52 -31.85 -13.39
C SER A 48 -14.60 -30.83 -12.71
N ILE A 49 -13.41 -31.28 -12.30
CA ILE A 49 -12.38 -30.36 -11.78
C ILE A 49 -11.98 -29.29 -12.80
N GLU A 50 -12.13 -29.57 -14.11
CA GLU A 50 -11.85 -28.64 -15.19
C GLU A 50 -12.92 -27.54 -15.29
N ASP A 51 -14.19 -27.90 -15.10
CA ASP A 51 -15.28 -26.92 -15.03
C ASP A 51 -15.11 -26.00 -13.82
N TRP A 52 -14.65 -26.57 -12.69
CA TRP A 52 -14.31 -25.79 -11.50
C TRP A 52 -13.09 -24.91 -11.69
N ARG A 53 -12.09 -25.35 -12.45
CA ARG A 53 -10.92 -24.54 -12.81
C ARG A 53 -11.34 -23.27 -13.55
N ALA A 54 -12.29 -23.37 -14.48
CA ALA A 54 -12.83 -22.22 -15.20
C ALA A 54 -13.65 -21.24 -14.31
N ARG A 55 -14.04 -21.69 -13.11
CA ARG A 55 -14.82 -20.92 -12.12
C ARG A 55 -13.98 -20.33 -11.00
N LEU A 56 -12.66 -20.54 -11.01
CA LEU A 56 -11.77 -19.88 -10.06
C LEU A 56 -11.84 -18.35 -10.22
N GLY A 57 -11.89 -17.64 -9.10
CA GLY A 57 -12.04 -16.20 -9.04
C GLY A 57 -13.45 -15.68 -9.31
N GLN A 58 -14.45 -16.55 -9.48
CA GLN A 58 -15.86 -16.14 -9.61
C GLN A 58 -16.48 -15.80 -8.25
N ASP A 59 -17.53 -14.97 -8.24
CA ASP A 59 -18.22 -14.51 -7.02
C ASP A 59 -18.97 -15.67 -6.38
N VAL A 60 -18.81 -15.84 -5.07
CA VAL A 60 -19.47 -16.89 -4.29
C VAL A 60 -20.23 -16.23 -3.15
N ARG A 61 -21.51 -16.56 -3.05
CA ARG A 61 -22.42 -16.04 -2.02
C ARG A 61 -23.07 -17.19 -1.26
N VAL A 62 -23.17 -17.01 0.06
CA VAL A 62 -23.79 -17.98 0.96
C VAL A 62 -24.92 -17.30 1.70
N TYR A 63 -26.12 -17.86 1.59
CA TYR A 63 -27.32 -17.37 2.24
C TYR A 63 -27.76 -18.34 3.34
N ASP A 64 -28.26 -17.78 4.43
CA ASP A 64 -28.82 -18.56 5.52
C ASP A 64 -30.22 -19.10 5.19
N SER A 65 -30.80 -19.86 6.13
CA SER A 65 -32.13 -20.45 5.97
C SER A 65 -33.28 -19.43 5.83
N LEU A 66 -33.04 -18.15 6.13
CA LEU A 66 -34.00 -17.06 5.99
C LEU A 66 -33.75 -16.22 4.73
N GLY A 67 -32.78 -16.61 3.89
CA GLY A 67 -32.43 -15.90 2.66
C GLY A 67 -31.55 -14.67 2.87
N ARG A 68 -30.96 -14.49 4.05
CA ARG A 68 -30.04 -13.38 4.34
C ARG A 68 -28.64 -13.75 3.85
N LEU A 69 -27.98 -12.82 3.18
CA LEU A 69 -26.61 -12.99 2.75
C LEU A 69 -25.67 -13.01 3.96
N ALA A 70 -25.12 -14.18 4.25
CA ALA A 70 -24.24 -14.39 5.39
C ALA A 70 -22.77 -14.18 5.01
N TRP A 71 -22.36 -14.64 3.84
CA TRP A 71 -20.96 -14.60 3.40
C TRP A 71 -20.86 -14.33 1.90
N TRP A 72 -19.85 -13.56 1.49
CA TRP A 72 -19.56 -13.24 0.10
C TRP A 72 -18.05 -13.16 -0.13
N GLY A 73 -17.59 -13.55 -1.31
CA GLY A 73 -16.19 -13.60 -1.65
C GLY A 73 -15.99 -14.23 -3.02
N TYR A 74 -14.84 -14.85 -3.24
CA TYR A 74 -14.55 -15.52 -4.50
C TYR A 74 -14.03 -16.94 -4.28
N LEU A 75 -14.15 -17.77 -5.31
CA LEU A 75 -13.64 -19.13 -5.30
C LEU A 75 -12.12 -19.15 -5.47
N GLU A 76 -11.35 -19.49 -4.43
CA GLU A 76 -9.89 -19.51 -4.46
C GLU A 76 -9.35 -20.88 -4.88
N GLN A 77 -9.95 -21.96 -4.38
CA GLN A 77 -9.46 -23.31 -4.59
C GLN A 77 -10.61 -24.33 -4.56
N VAL A 78 -10.48 -25.39 -5.36
CA VAL A 78 -11.36 -26.55 -5.36
C VAL A 78 -10.56 -27.80 -5.12
N ARG A 79 -11.06 -28.63 -4.21
CA ARG A 79 -10.52 -29.94 -3.88
C ARG A 79 -11.57 -31.01 -4.13
N GLN A 80 -11.29 -31.92 -5.04
CA GLN A 80 -12.16 -33.05 -5.39
C GLN A 80 -11.55 -34.35 -4.85
N VAL A 81 -12.35 -35.10 -4.09
CA VAL A 81 -11.93 -36.37 -3.47
C VAL A 81 -12.60 -37.54 -4.18
N HIS A 82 -11.80 -38.51 -4.65
CA HIS A 82 -12.28 -39.74 -5.27
C HIS A 82 -11.48 -40.94 -4.74
N GLY A 83 -12.02 -41.65 -3.75
CA GLY A 83 -11.32 -42.74 -3.08
C GLY A 83 -10.05 -42.26 -2.38
N GLU A 84 -8.92 -42.88 -2.70
CA GLU A 84 -7.59 -42.52 -2.18
C GLU A 84 -6.92 -41.36 -2.95
N LEU A 85 -7.53 -40.87 -4.03
CA LEU A 85 -6.97 -39.82 -4.87
C LEU A 85 -7.66 -38.48 -4.59
N GLN A 86 -6.85 -37.43 -4.44
CA GLN A 86 -7.30 -36.05 -4.32
C GLN A 86 -6.80 -35.24 -5.52
N ARG A 87 -7.70 -34.47 -6.13
CA ARG A 87 -7.36 -33.45 -7.14
C ARG A 87 -7.58 -32.08 -6.53
N THR A 88 -6.60 -31.20 -6.63
CA THR A 88 -6.70 -29.81 -6.17
C THR A 88 -6.36 -28.87 -7.31
N VAL A 89 -7.17 -27.83 -7.49
CA VAL A 89 -6.88 -26.72 -8.40
C VAL A 89 -7.19 -25.41 -7.69
N GLY A 90 -6.33 -24.41 -7.78
CA GLY A 90 -6.51 -23.16 -7.07
C GLY A 90 -5.62 -22.05 -7.58
N MET A 91 -5.86 -20.83 -7.08
CA MET A 91 -5.16 -19.63 -7.51
C MET A 91 -3.95 -19.26 -6.66
N THR A 92 -3.68 -19.98 -5.57
CA THR A 92 -2.58 -19.68 -4.64
C THR A 92 -1.23 -19.56 -5.34
N ASP A 93 -0.92 -20.47 -6.27
CA ASP A 93 0.37 -20.53 -6.96
C ASP A 93 0.39 -19.78 -8.31
N VAL A 94 -0.74 -19.16 -8.68
CA VAL A 94 -0.89 -18.48 -9.97
C VAL A 94 -0.21 -17.11 -9.92
N ALA A 95 0.70 -16.88 -10.86
CA ALA A 95 1.33 -15.60 -11.13
C ALA A 95 1.39 -15.38 -12.65
N ASN A 96 0.54 -14.50 -13.16
CA ASN A 96 0.39 -14.20 -14.58
C ASN A 96 1.00 -12.85 -14.98
N ARG A 97 1.70 -12.22 -14.05
CA ARG A 97 2.56 -11.06 -14.26
C ARG A 97 3.78 -11.17 -13.36
N ILE A 98 4.98 -11.31 -13.93
CA ILE A 98 6.18 -11.63 -13.16
C ILE A 98 7.31 -10.66 -13.46
N ALA A 99 7.98 -10.21 -12.41
CA ALA A 99 9.23 -9.48 -12.47
C ALA A 99 10.28 -10.13 -11.56
N VAL A 100 11.55 -9.85 -11.81
CA VAL A 100 12.66 -10.32 -10.99
C VAL A 100 13.44 -9.13 -10.47
N ARG A 101 13.65 -9.06 -9.15
CA ARG A 101 14.61 -8.16 -8.51
C ARG A 101 15.94 -8.87 -8.36
N PHE A 102 17.02 -8.20 -8.75
CA PHE A 102 18.36 -8.77 -8.74
C PHE A 102 19.40 -7.71 -8.41
N ARG A 103 20.59 -8.14 -7.98
CA ARG A 103 21.75 -7.24 -7.85
C ARG A 103 22.55 -7.31 -9.13
N ASP A 104 22.57 -6.21 -9.88
CA ASP A 104 23.22 -6.18 -11.20
C ASP A 104 24.75 -6.11 -11.04
N LEU A 105 25.45 -7.08 -11.62
CA LEU A 105 26.92 -7.09 -11.65
C LEU A 105 27.50 -6.32 -12.85
N GLY A 106 26.69 -6.03 -13.87
CA GLY A 106 27.13 -5.38 -15.10
C GLY A 106 26.78 -3.89 -15.19
N GLY A 107 26.13 -3.33 -14.17
CA GLY A 107 25.69 -1.93 -14.13
C GLY A 107 26.80 -0.92 -13.85
N ALA A 108 26.48 0.37 -14.01
CA ALA A 108 27.39 1.49 -13.68
C ALA A 108 27.74 1.51 -12.18
N GLU A 109 26.83 1.03 -11.33
CA GLU A 109 27.05 0.78 -9.91
C GLU A 109 26.87 -0.73 -9.60
N PRO A 110 27.96 -1.52 -9.64
CA PRO A 110 27.88 -2.96 -9.38
C PRO A 110 27.29 -3.27 -8.01
N GLY A 111 26.25 -4.11 -7.99
CA GLY A 111 25.55 -4.51 -6.78
C GLY A 111 24.29 -3.70 -6.47
N GLU A 112 23.94 -2.70 -7.29
CA GLU A 112 22.66 -1.99 -7.23
C GLU A 112 21.48 -2.96 -7.42
N ILE A 113 20.42 -2.76 -6.63
CA ILE A 113 19.18 -3.53 -6.78
C ILE A 113 18.44 -3.02 -8.01
N SER A 114 18.35 -3.86 -9.03
CA SER A 114 17.59 -3.63 -10.25
C SER A 114 16.37 -4.53 -10.33
N GLN A 115 15.36 -4.11 -11.10
CA GLN A 115 14.20 -4.93 -11.43
C GLN A 115 14.11 -5.09 -12.95
N THR A 116 13.71 -6.28 -13.41
CA THR A 116 13.33 -6.49 -14.81
C THR A 116 12.04 -5.74 -15.14
N ALA A 117 11.77 -5.54 -16.43
CA ALA A 117 10.41 -5.25 -16.84
C ALA A 117 9.46 -6.39 -16.41
N TRP A 118 8.18 -6.07 -16.25
CA TRP A 118 7.15 -7.08 -16.05
C TRP A 118 6.97 -7.91 -17.32
N VAL A 119 6.83 -9.23 -17.15
CA VAL A 119 6.45 -10.15 -18.22
C VAL A 119 5.02 -10.60 -17.96
N ASP A 120 4.15 -10.40 -18.94
CA ASP A 120 2.70 -10.57 -18.83
C ASP A 120 2.19 -11.80 -19.60
N ASN A 121 1.20 -12.49 -19.02
CA ASN A 121 0.33 -13.42 -19.75
C ASN A 121 -1.09 -12.83 -19.82
N LEU A 122 -1.37 -12.07 -20.88
CA LEU A 122 -2.63 -11.33 -21.03
C LEU A 122 -3.87 -12.23 -21.12
N GLU A 123 -3.73 -13.43 -21.67
CA GLU A 123 -4.82 -14.41 -21.74
C GLU A 123 -5.24 -14.86 -20.35
N SER A 124 -4.28 -15.29 -19.52
CA SER A 124 -4.55 -15.64 -18.13
C SER A 124 -5.08 -14.46 -17.32
N GLN A 125 -4.53 -13.26 -17.52
CA GLN A 125 -5.01 -12.03 -16.86
C GLN A 125 -6.47 -11.73 -17.19
N SER A 126 -6.89 -11.94 -18.44
CA SER A 126 -8.30 -11.74 -18.84
C SER A 126 -9.26 -12.71 -18.12
N VAL A 127 -8.79 -13.92 -17.80
CA VAL A 127 -9.60 -14.98 -17.18
C VAL A 127 -9.60 -14.88 -15.66
N TYR A 128 -8.47 -14.61 -15.01
CA TYR A 128 -8.34 -14.65 -13.55
C TYR A 128 -8.11 -13.29 -12.90
N GLY A 129 -7.86 -12.24 -13.68
CA GLY A 129 -7.32 -10.98 -13.18
C GLY A 129 -5.79 -11.01 -13.05
N ILE A 130 -5.21 -9.87 -12.70
CA ILE A 130 -3.76 -9.68 -12.58
C ILE A 130 -3.30 -10.23 -11.24
N LYS A 131 -2.43 -11.25 -11.28
CA LYS A 131 -1.69 -11.79 -10.12
C LYS A 131 -0.20 -11.62 -10.35
N GLU A 132 0.39 -10.71 -9.58
CA GLU A 132 1.79 -10.31 -9.65
C GLU A 132 2.66 -11.14 -8.71
N SER A 133 3.89 -11.40 -9.14
CA SER A 133 4.92 -11.97 -8.28
C SER A 133 6.28 -11.38 -8.62
N ILE A 134 7.01 -10.95 -7.58
CA ILE A 134 8.39 -10.49 -7.70
C ILE A 134 9.30 -11.54 -7.09
N TYR A 135 10.19 -12.07 -7.91
CA TYR A 135 11.22 -13.00 -7.43
C TYR A 135 12.50 -12.26 -7.13
N GLN A 136 13.03 -12.45 -5.92
CA GLN A 136 14.35 -11.96 -5.56
C GLN A 136 15.40 -12.99 -5.98
N VAL A 137 16.29 -12.57 -6.87
CA VAL A 137 17.51 -13.28 -7.24
C VAL A 137 18.67 -12.51 -6.64
N GLY A 138 19.75 -13.21 -6.26
CA GLY A 138 20.96 -12.59 -5.75
C GLY A 138 21.70 -11.81 -6.84
N PHE A 139 23.01 -12.02 -6.92
CA PHE A 139 23.81 -11.44 -7.98
C PHE A 139 23.58 -12.16 -9.30
N THR A 140 23.17 -11.42 -10.34
CA THR A 140 23.05 -11.96 -11.70
C THR A 140 23.11 -10.83 -12.73
N LEU A 141 23.20 -11.21 -14.01
CA LEU A 141 23.07 -10.27 -15.13
C LEU A 141 21.59 -10.05 -15.47
N ARG A 142 21.26 -8.86 -15.97
CA ARG A 142 19.89 -8.50 -16.41
C ARG A 142 19.26 -9.53 -17.35
N THR A 143 20.01 -10.00 -18.33
CA THR A 143 19.53 -11.00 -19.31
C THR A 143 19.12 -12.33 -18.67
N ASN A 144 19.85 -12.76 -17.65
CA ASN A 144 19.51 -13.98 -16.89
C ASN A 144 18.27 -13.77 -16.01
N ALA A 145 18.12 -12.58 -15.43
CA ALA A 145 16.93 -12.22 -14.66
C ALA A 145 15.67 -12.19 -15.55
N GLU A 146 15.77 -11.61 -16.75
CA GLU A 146 14.68 -11.58 -17.74
C GLU A 146 14.29 -12.99 -18.21
N LEU A 147 15.27 -13.86 -18.49
CA LEU A 147 15.01 -15.26 -18.82
C LEU A 147 14.32 -15.99 -17.66
N THR A 148 14.74 -15.71 -16.42
CA THR A 148 14.13 -16.29 -15.22
C THR A 148 12.66 -15.88 -15.10
N ALA A 149 12.35 -14.59 -15.31
CA ALA A 149 10.97 -14.09 -15.31
C ALA A 149 10.10 -14.83 -16.35
N ALA A 150 10.60 -14.95 -17.59
CA ALA A 150 9.88 -15.64 -18.66
C ALA A 150 9.63 -17.14 -18.38
N VAL A 151 10.61 -17.85 -17.83
CA VAL A 151 10.47 -19.28 -17.48
C VAL A 151 9.49 -19.47 -16.32
N ARG A 152 9.52 -18.58 -15.31
CA ARG A 152 8.55 -18.62 -14.20
C ARG A 152 7.13 -18.36 -14.69
N LEU A 153 6.94 -17.38 -15.57
CA LEU A 153 5.63 -17.04 -16.10
C LEU A 153 5.01 -18.24 -16.83
N LYS A 154 5.77 -18.95 -17.67
CA LYS A 154 5.29 -20.14 -18.36
C LYS A 154 4.81 -21.25 -17.41
N LYS A 155 5.39 -21.35 -16.20
CA LYS A 155 5.05 -22.37 -15.20
C LYS A 155 3.88 -21.98 -14.29
N GLN A 156 3.61 -20.68 -14.13
CA GLN A 156 2.71 -20.17 -13.08
C GLN A 156 1.56 -19.33 -13.61
N ALA A 157 1.55 -19.00 -14.91
CA ALA A 157 0.49 -18.19 -15.49
C ALA A 157 -0.88 -18.86 -15.40
N TRP A 158 -0.97 -20.19 -15.29
CA TRP A 158 -2.23 -20.92 -15.29
C TRP A 158 -2.40 -21.76 -14.03
N PRO A 159 -3.62 -21.88 -13.48
CA PRO A 159 -3.89 -22.82 -12.42
C PRO A 159 -3.77 -24.26 -12.95
N GLU A 160 -2.88 -25.04 -12.35
CA GLU A 160 -2.67 -26.44 -12.70
C GLU A 160 -3.41 -27.36 -11.72
N VAL A 161 -3.99 -28.44 -12.26
CA VAL A 161 -4.63 -29.48 -11.45
C VAL A 161 -3.52 -30.35 -10.84
N LYS A 162 -3.40 -30.32 -9.52
CA LYS A 162 -2.44 -31.10 -8.75
C LYS A 162 -3.08 -32.40 -8.26
N LEU A 163 -2.34 -33.49 -8.35
CA LEU A 163 -2.73 -34.80 -7.82
C LEU A 163 -2.02 -35.03 -6.47
N GLY A 164 -2.77 -35.49 -5.48
CA GLY A 164 -2.26 -35.88 -4.17
C GLY A 164 -2.96 -37.12 -3.63
N SER A 165 -2.37 -37.74 -2.62
CA SER A 165 -3.01 -38.82 -1.87
C SER A 165 -4.00 -38.24 -0.86
N ASN A 166 -5.20 -38.81 -0.78
CA ASN A 166 -6.15 -38.46 0.27
C ASN A 166 -5.96 -39.35 1.50
N ALA A 167 -5.76 -38.76 2.68
CA ALA A 167 -5.94 -39.48 3.93
C ALA A 167 -7.41 -39.32 4.35
N PRO A 168 -8.22 -40.39 4.35
CA PRO A 168 -9.66 -40.27 4.56
C PRO A 168 -9.96 -39.58 5.90
N SER A 169 -10.61 -38.41 5.83
CA SER A 169 -11.12 -37.69 7.00
C SER A 169 -12.58 -38.05 7.25
N LEU A 170 -13.07 -37.88 8.49
CA LEU A 170 -14.47 -38.10 8.89
C LEU A 170 -15.48 -37.23 8.09
N ILE A 171 -14.99 -36.18 7.41
CA ILE A 171 -15.78 -35.22 6.61
C ILE A 171 -15.80 -35.61 5.12
N ASP A 172 -14.89 -36.50 4.68
CA ASP A 172 -14.77 -36.90 3.27
C ASP A 172 -15.87 -37.89 2.91
N THR A 173 -16.90 -37.39 2.25
CA THR A 173 -17.89 -38.23 1.58
C THR A 173 -17.33 -38.59 0.20
N LEU A 174 -17.35 -39.87 -0.18
CA LEU A 174 -16.89 -40.31 -1.51
C LEU A 174 -17.62 -39.50 -2.59
N GLY A 175 -16.87 -38.84 -3.48
CA GLY A 175 -17.43 -38.02 -4.57
C GLY A 175 -17.80 -36.58 -4.18
N ALA A 176 -17.34 -36.07 -3.03
CA ALA A 176 -17.54 -34.68 -2.65
C ALA A 176 -16.43 -33.73 -3.17
N CYS A 177 -16.86 -32.52 -3.50
CA CYS A 177 -16.04 -31.39 -3.93
C CYS A 177 -16.05 -30.35 -2.80
N PHE A 178 -14.88 -29.94 -2.35
CA PHE A 178 -14.71 -28.90 -1.35
C PHE A 178 -14.28 -27.61 -2.04
N LEU A 179 -15.11 -26.58 -1.90
CA LEU A 179 -14.84 -25.24 -2.38
C LEU A 179 -14.26 -24.42 -1.23
N GLU A 180 -13.02 -23.98 -1.39
CA GLU A 180 -12.35 -23.05 -0.49
C GLU A 180 -12.47 -21.65 -1.08
N CYS A 181 -13.20 -20.80 -0.39
CA CYS A 181 -13.50 -19.44 -0.81
C CYS A 181 -12.80 -18.44 0.10
N ARG A 182 -12.46 -17.28 -0.46
CA ARG A 182 -11.79 -16.17 0.24
C ARG A 182 -12.57 -14.89 0.07
N GLY A 183 -12.54 -14.02 1.07
CA GLY A 183 -13.11 -12.68 0.98
C GLY A 183 -12.42 -11.83 -0.09
N TRP A 184 -13.16 -10.91 -0.69
CA TRP A 184 -12.65 -10.02 -1.75
C TRP A 184 -11.43 -9.19 -1.32
N MET A 185 -11.24 -8.96 -0.01
CA MET A 185 -10.10 -8.21 0.53
C MET A 185 -8.77 -8.89 0.19
N GLN A 186 -8.76 -10.21 0.11
CA GLN A 186 -7.57 -10.99 -0.20
C GLN A 186 -7.05 -10.72 -1.63
N THR A 187 -7.88 -10.17 -2.52
CA THR A 187 -7.47 -9.79 -3.89
C THR A 187 -6.54 -8.59 -3.94
N LEU A 188 -6.52 -7.73 -2.91
CA LEU A 188 -5.48 -6.69 -2.78
C LEU A 188 -4.08 -7.32 -2.68
N GLY A 189 -3.98 -8.54 -2.16
CA GLY A 189 -2.71 -9.28 -2.07
C GLY A 189 -2.21 -9.80 -3.42
N TRP A 190 -2.97 -9.62 -4.51
CA TRP A 190 -2.60 -10.11 -5.83
C TRP A 190 -1.71 -9.14 -6.60
N ARG A 191 -1.62 -7.88 -6.16
CA ARG A 191 -0.77 -6.87 -6.81
C ARG A 191 0.31 -6.41 -5.85
N VAL A 192 1.52 -6.23 -6.36
CA VAL A 192 2.64 -5.69 -5.61
C VAL A 192 2.57 -4.17 -5.64
N TRP A 193 2.63 -3.54 -4.48
CA TRP A 193 2.63 -2.09 -4.38
C TRP A 193 3.90 -1.52 -5.02
N PRO A 194 3.78 -0.64 -6.04
CA PRO A 194 4.93 -0.10 -6.76
C PRO A 194 5.71 0.94 -5.94
N GLY A 195 5.19 1.36 -4.77
CA GLY A 195 5.80 2.42 -3.98
C GLY A 195 5.55 3.81 -4.53
N LEU A 196 5.76 4.82 -3.69
CA LEU A 196 5.95 6.20 -4.11
C LEU A 196 7.29 6.71 -3.59
N SER A 197 7.89 7.65 -4.31
CA SER A 197 9.14 8.28 -3.95
C SER A 197 8.88 9.50 -3.05
N ALA A 198 8.85 9.24 -1.74
CA ALA A 198 8.70 10.29 -0.72
C ALA A 198 9.87 11.29 -0.70
N VAL A 199 11.02 10.97 -1.30
CA VAL A 199 12.24 11.78 -1.14
C VAL A 199 12.79 12.16 -2.52
N THR A 200 12.89 13.47 -2.75
CA THR A 200 13.67 14.02 -3.87
C THR A 200 14.95 14.60 -3.31
N ALA A 201 16.10 14.02 -3.65
CA ALA A 201 17.36 14.34 -2.98
C ALA A 201 18.58 14.17 -3.87
N HIS A 202 19.62 14.93 -3.52
CA HIS A 202 21.00 14.71 -3.93
C HIS A 202 21.89 14.71 -2.69
N SER A 203 22.41 13.56 -2.28
CA SER A 203 23.22 13.46 -1.05
C SER A 203 24.47 12.56 -1.14
N PRO A 204 25.35 12.75 -2.14
CA PRO A 204 26.68 12.14 -2.12
C PRO A 204 27.57 12.78 -1.02
N SER A 205 28.81 12.29 -0.92
CA SER A 205 29.84 12.92 -0.08
C SER A 205 30.11 14.35 -0.54
N GLN A 206 30.21 15.27 0.42
CA GLN A 206 30.51 16.68 0.15
C GLN A 206 31.93 16.83 -0.41
N GLN A 207 32.05 17.63 -1.47
CA GLN A 207 33.32 17.93 -2.14
C GLN A 207 33.61 19.42 -2.17
N GLY A 208 32.58 20.23 -2.41
CA GLY A 208 32.69 21.67 -2.58
C GLY A 208 31.89 22.47 -1.56
N ILE A 209 32.02 23.80 -1.68
CA ILE A 209 31.29 24.77 -0.87
C ILE A 209 30.78 25.91 -1.76
N GLN A 210 29.65 26.50 -1.38
CA GLN A 210 29.12 27.72 -2.00
C GLN A 210 28.70 28.73 -0.92
N PRO A 211 29.34 29.92 -0.87
CA PRO A 211 28.86 31.04 -0.07
C PRO A 211 27.50 31.56 -0.53
N VAL A 212 26.68 31.97 0.44
CA VAL A 212 25.40 32.66 0.24
C VAL A 212 25.38 33.93 1.09
N GLY A 213 25.24 35.08 0.42
CA GLY A 213 25.09 36.37 1.07
C GLY A 213 26.40 37.03 1.54
N ASP A 214 27.56 36.52 1.15
CA ASP A 214 28.87 37.15 1.41
C ASP A 214 29.20 38.29 0.44
N ALA A 215 28.72 38.18 -0.81
CA ALA A 215 28.88 39.19 -1.85
C ALA A 215 27.58 39.39 -2.66
N SER A 216 27.50 40.49 -3.40
CA SER A 216 26.36 40.75 -4.30
C SER A 216 26.28 39.69 -5.43
N ALA A 217 27.42 39.14 -5.83
CA ALA A 217 27.53 38.09 -6.84
C ALA A 217 27.02 36.71 -6.38
N SER A 218 26.80 36.53 -5.07
CA SER A 218 26.41 35.28 -4.41
C SER A 218 25.20 35.52 -3.49
N ARG A 219 24.31 36.43 -3.90
CA ARG A 219 23.19 36.87 -3.06
C ARG A 219 22.20 35.73 -2.78
N ARG A 220 21.97 34.87 -3.78
CA ARG A 220 21.10 33.69 -3.69
C ARG A 220 21.73 32.52 -4.42
N VAL A 221 21.43 31.31 -3.97
CA VAL A 221 21.81 30.07 -4.64
C VAL A 221 20.54 29.27 -4.89
N ALA A 222 20.42 28.69 -6.08
CA ALA A 222 19.25 27.94 -6.49
C ALA A 222 19.64 26.60 -7.11
N GLN A 223 18.98 25.53 -6.69
CA GLN A 223 19.09 24.20 -7.30
C GLN A 223 17.75 23.85 -7.95
N SER A 224 17.75 23.55 -9.25
CA SER A 224 16.56 22.97 -9.87
C SER A 224 16.45 21.49 -9.57
N PHE A 225 15.22 20.98 -9.57
CA PHE A 225 14.95 19.56 -9.40
C PHE A 225 13.63 19.16 -10.08
N LEU A 226 13.48 17.86 -10.29
CA LEU A 226 12.24 17.21 -10.70
C LEU A 226 11.81 16.23 -9.61
N VAL A 227 10.51 16.17 -9.37
CA VAL A 227 9.91 15.17 -8.46
C VAL A 227 9.54 13.92 -9.27
N LYS A 228 9.70 12.75 -8.64
CA LYS A 228 9.37 11.45 -9.26
C LYS A 228 7.88 11.10 -9.16
N ASP A 229 7.23 11.55 -8.10
CA ASP A 229 5.79 11.36 -7.86
C ASP A 229 5.15 12.68 -7.46
N SER A 230 3.90 12.88 -7.87
CA SER A 230 3.11 14.07 -7.53
C SER A 230 2.67 13.97 -6.06
N LEU A 231 3.26 14.79 -5.20
CA LEU A 231 3.11 14.70 -3.74
C LEU A 231 3.08 16.09 -3.10
N GLN A 232 2.70 16.14 -1.82
CA GLN A 232 2.83 17.34 -1.02
C GLN A 232 4.19 17.35 -0.30
N PHE A 233 5.01 18.37 -0.49
CA PHE A 233 6.31 18.47 0.18
C PHE A 233 6.21 19.38 1.38
N ASN A 234 6.73 18.94 2.54
CA ASN A 234 6.60 19.68 3.80
C ASN A 234 7.93 19.91 4.54
N ARG A 235 9.03 19.31 4.09
CA ARG A 235 10.36 19.49 4.69
C ARG A 235 11.40 19.68 3.61
N LEU A 236 12.27 20.66 3.85
CA LEU A 236 13.41 20.99 2.98
C LEU A 236 14.67 20.89 3.84
N ALA A 237 15.65 20.13 3.39
CA ALA A 237 16.91 19.97 4.08
C ALA A 237 18.10 20.16 3.14
N ILE A 238 19.17 20.70 3.69
CA ILE A 238 20.42 20.97 2.99
C ILE A 238 21.60 20.66 3.91
N ARG A 239 22.78 20.52 3.32
CA ARG A 239 24.02 20.48 4.09
C ARG A 239 24.61 21.89 4.18
N ALA A 240 24.67 22.48 5.38
CA ALA A 240 25.10 23.86 5.55
C ALA A 240 25.84 24.10 6.87
N ARG A 241 26.56 25.22 6.93
CA ARG A 241 27.16 25.80 8.14
C ARG A 241 27.12 27.33 8.06
N LYS A 242 27.37 28.02 9.18
CA LYS A 242 27.55 29.49 9.18
C LYS A 242 29.03 29.87 9.21
N GLN A 243 29.32 31.08 8.73
CA GLN A 243 30.60 31.75 8.87
C GLN A 243 30.40 33.06 9.64
N GLY A 244 31.23 33.31 10.65
CA GLY A 244 31.05 34.45 11.56
C GLY A 244 29.85 34.26 12.48
N ASN A 245 29.19 35.37 12.83
CA ASN A 245 28.00 35.40 13.67
C ASN A 245 26.86 36.17 12.99
N PRO A 246 26.25 35.61 11.92
CA PRO A 246 25.05 36.21 11.31
C PRO A 246 23.95 36.34 12.35
N THR A 247 23.36 37.54 12.44
CA THR A 247 22.23 37.85 13.33
C THR A 247 20.88 37.66 12.65
N ASP A 248 20.89 37.36 11.36
CA ASP A 248 19.73 37.10 10.53
C ASP A 248 19.56 35.59 10.27
N SER A 249 18.69 35.23 9.32
CA SER A 249 18.30 33.86 9.04
C SER A 249 18.67 33.43 7.62
N LEU A 250 18.84 32.12 7.43
CA LEU A 250 18.90 31.51 6.11
C LEU A 250 17.47 31.20 5.68
N GLN A 251 17.03 31.79 4.58
CA GLN A 251 15.71 31.59 4.00
C GLN A 251 15.75 30.49 2.94
N PHE A 252 14.84 29.54 3.07
CA PHE A 252 14.54 28.50 2.10
C PHE A 252 13.29 28.94 1.35
N SER A 253 13.30 28.89 0.03
CA SER A 253 12.10 29.10 -0.77
C SER A 253 11.98 28.07 -1.90
N LEU A 254 10.75 27.68 -2.21
CA LEU A 254 10.44 26.93 -3.43
C LEU A 254 9.81 27.86 -4.45
N GLN A 255 10.31 27.85 -5.67
CA GLN A 255 9.79 28.67 -6.76
C GLN A 255 9.52 27.84 -8.02
N THR A 256 8.60 28.33 -8.84
CA THR A 256 8.35 27.76 -10.17
C THR A 256 9.49 28.13 -11.13
N SER A 257 9.62 27.37 -12.22
CA SER A 257 10.61 27.63 -13.25
C SER A 257 10.02 28.47 -14.39
N LEU A 258 10.81 29.40 -14.93
CA LEU A 258 10.53 30.14 -16.16
C LEU A 258 11.80 30.16 -17.01
N ASN A 259 11.74 29.59 -18.22
CA ASN A 259 12.88 29.52 -19.15
C ASN A 259 14.17 28.94 -18.55
N GLY A 260 14.04 27.88 -17.73
CA GLY A 260 15.19 27.21 -17.10
C GLY A 260 15.84 28.02 -15.98
N LYS A 261 15.13 28.97 -15.37
CA LYS A 261 15.57 29.78 -14.24
C LYS A 261 14.43 29.93 -13.21
N PRO A 262 14.72 30.30 -11.96
CA PRO A 262 13.67 30.70 -11.02
C PRO A 262 12.79 31.81 -11.59
N SER A 263 11.47 31.63 -11.56
CA SER A 263 10.50 32.59 -12.10
C SER A 263 10.30 33.82 -11.22
N GLY A 264 10.68 33.74 -9.93
CA GLY A 264 10.32 34.73 -8.92
C GLY A 264 8.95 34.50 -8.26
N VAL A 265 8.14 33.55 -8.77
CA VAL A 265 6.87 33.16 -8.14
C VAL A 265 7.14 32.13 -7.06
N GLU A 266 7.03 32.58 -5.81
CA GLU A 266 7.24 31.77 -4.60
C GLU A 266 6.02 30.93 -4.26
N LEU A 267 6.24 29.61 -4.14
CA LEU A 267 5.25 28.64 -3.66
C LEU A 267 5.22 28.62 -2.13
N VAL A 268 6.40 28.72 -1.51
CA VAL A 268 6.57 28.78 -0.05
C VAL A 268 7.94 29.35 0.29
N ALA A 269 8.06 29.98 1.45
CA ALA A 269 9.32 30.27 2.10
C ALA A 269 9.30 29.93 3.60
N GLN A 270 10.47 29.58 4.11
CA GLN A 270 10.69 29.27 5.52
C GLN A 270 12.07 29.74 5.97
N LEU A 271 12.14 30.34 7.15
CA LEU A 271 13.39 30.82 7.75
C LEU A 271 13.99 29.76 8.68
N LEU A 272 15.32 29.63 8.63
CA LEU A 272 16.16 28.88 9.56
C LEU A 272 17.07 29.86 10.32
N SER A 273 17.05 29.80 11.64
CA SER A 273 17.86 30.70 12.47
C SER A 273 19.34 30.37 12.35
N ALA A 274 20.21 31.38 12.32
CA ALA A 274 21.66 31.18 12.37
C ALA A 274 22.12 30.42 13.63
N SER A 275 21.34 30.40 14.71
CA SER A 275 21.65 29.61 15.92
C SER A 275 21.59 28.10 15.68
N GLU A 276 20.84 27.64 14.68
CA GLU A 276 20.66 26.21 14.34
C GLU A 276 21.81 25.69 13.46
N LEU A 277 22.65 26.58 12.95
CA LEU A 277 23.82 26.26 12.12
C LEU A 277 25.10 26.23 12.95
N SER A 278 25.89 25.17 12.76
CA SER A 278 27.24 25.07 13.31
C SER A 278 28.18 26.08 12.65
N GLY A 279 29.10 26.65 13.43
CA GLY A 279 30.18 27.50 12.90
C GLY A 279 31.38 26.70 12.39
N GLU A 280 31.54 25.45 12.83
CA GLU A 280 32.77 24.67 12.68
C GLU A 280 32.61 23.47 11.75
N SER A 281 31.40 22.91 11.65
CA SER A 281 31.14 21.65 10.97
C SER A 281 29.93 21.73 10.04
N TYR A 282 29.99 21.03 8.91
CA TYR A 282 28.84 20.88 8.02
C TYR A 282 27.88 19.81 8.55
N GLY A 283 26.65 20.22 8.82
CA GLY A 283 25.55 19.34 9.22
C GLY A 283 24.39 19.39 8.23
N TRP A 284 23.54 18.37 8.27
CA TRP A 284 22.23 18.45 7.64
C TRP A 284 21.32 19.31 8.52
N VAL A 285 20.80 20.39 7.95
CA VAL A 285 19.78 21.25 8.58
C VAL A 285 18.48 21.11 7.80
N GLU A 286 17.37 21.11 8.51
CA GLU A 286 16.03 20.90 7.95
C GLU A 286 15.10 22.02 8.42
N VAL A 287 14.26 22.50 7.50
CA VAL A 287 13.12 23.36 7.81
C VAL A 287 11.82 22.61 7.53
N LYS A 288 10.85 22.75 8.43
CA LYS A 288 9.47 22.29 8.22
C LYS A 288 8.64 23.46 7.70
N LEU A 289 7.96 23.27 6.58
CA LEU A 289 7.08 24.26 5.98
C LEU A 289 5.81 24.43 6.84
N SER A 290 5.29 25.65 6.89
CA SER A 290 4.05 25.99 7.59
C SER A 290 2.82 25.33 6.97
N ALA A 291 2.83 25.16 5.64
CA ALA A 291 1.87 24.38 4.88
C ALA A 291 2.60 23.52 3.83
N PRO A 292 2.17 22.26 3.59
CA PRO A 292 2.70 21.45 2.50
C PRO A 292 2.45 22.08 1.13
N VAL A 293 3.36 21.87 0.19
CA VAL A 293 3.26 22.37 -1.20
C VAL A 293 3.09 21.20 -2.16
N ASN A 294 2.05 21.25 -3.01
CA ASN A 294 1.87 20.26 -4.08
C ASN A 294 2.89 20.49 -5.20
N LEU A 295 3.69 19.47 -5.52
CA LEU A 295 4.62 19.47 -6.65
C LEU A 295 4.24 18.35 -7.62
N GLU A 296 4.29 18.66 -8.92
CA GLU A 296 3.84 17.75 -9.98
C GLU A 296 5.00 17.13 -10.76
N VAL A 297 4.85 15.87 -11.17
CA VAL A 297 5.83 15.17 -12.01
C VAL A 297 6.04 15.91 -13.34
N GLY A 298 7.30 15.95 -13.80
CA GLY A 298 7.67 16.58 -15.07
C GLY A 298 7.71 18.10 -15.05
N THR A 299 7.31 18.74 -13.94
CA THR A 299 7.42 20.20 -13.77
C THR A 299 8.73 20.55 -13.04
N PRO A 300 9.61 21.38 -13.61
CA PRO A 300 10.83 21.81 -12.93
C PRO A 300 10.52 22.86 -11.85
N TYR A 301 11.04 22.62 -10.65
CA TYR A 301 10.97 23.53 -9.51
C TYR A 301 12.38 23.92 -9.05
N TRP A 302 12.46 25.01 -8.28
CA TRP A 302 13.72 25.54 -7.76
C TRP A 302 13.69 25.62 -6.24
N LEU A 303 14.69 25.05 -5.58
CA LEU A 303 15.01 25.32 -4.18
C LEU A 303 16.00 26.47 -4.14
N ILE A 304 15.60 27.58 -3.52
CA ILE A 304 16.42 28.79 -3.43
C ILE A 304 16.76 29.06 -1.98
N LEU A 305 18.03 29.38 -1.77
CA LEU A 305 18.59 29.76 -0.48
C LEU A 305 19.09 31.20 -0.55
N GLU A 306 18.63 32.01 0.39
CA GLU A 306 19.07 33.40 0.51
C GLU A 306 19.28 33.80 1.98
N ARG A 307 20.21 34.72 2.20
CA ARG A 307 20.35 35.39 3.49
C ARG A 307 19.21 36.41 3.63
N SER A 308 18.46 36.36 4.73
CA SER A 308 17.28 37.22 4.92
C SER A 308 17.65 38.70 5.12
N GLY A 309 18.80 39.00 5.71
CA GLY A 309 19.38 40.35 5.77
C GLY A 309 20.21 40.67 4.53
N GLY A 310 20.94 41.79 4.55
CA GLY A 310 21.77 42.24 3.42
C GLY A 310 22.96 41.33 3.11
N VAL A 311 23.84 41.76 2.20
CA VAL A 311 25.13 41.10 1.99
C VAL A 311 26.09 41.46 3.12
N ASP A 312 26.85 40.49 3.65
CA ASP A 312 27.88 40.73 4.68
C ASP A 312 29.07 39.75 4.49
N PRO A 313 30.26 40.24 4.13
CA PRO A 313 31.43 39.39 3.88
C PRO A 313 32.02 38.75 5.15
N GLY A 314 31.66 39.24 6.34
CA GLY A 314 32.08 38.68 7.62
C GLY A 314 31.08 37.68 8.21
N ASN A 315 29.80 37.81 7.88
CA ASN A 315 28.71 37.04 8.47
C ASN A 315 27.76 36.49 7.39
N TYR A 316 27.97 35.25 6.97
CA TYR A 316 27.23 34.62 5.88
C TYR A 316 27.07 33.11 6.07
N TYR A 317 26.42 32.45 5.11
CA TYR A 317 26.15 31.01 5.15
C TYR A 317 26.94 30.26 4.07
N LEU A 318 27.31 29.03 4.37
CA LEU A 318 28.07 28.15 3.49
C LEU A 318 27.30 26.86 3.24
N LEU A 319 27.05 26.59 1.96
CA LEU A 319 26.35 25.39 1.49
C LEU A 319 27.35 24.32 1.09
N GLY A 320 27.07 23.06 1.39
CA GLY A 320 27.81 21.91 0.90
C GLY A 320 27.39 21.55 -0.52
N LEU A 321 28.38 21.28 -1.37
CA LEU A 321 28.17 20.95 -2.78
C LEU A 321 28.78 19.59 -3.15
N ASP A 322 28.28 19.04 -4.26
CA ASP A 322 28.90 17.99 -5.07
C ASP A 322 29.48 18.61 -6.35
N GLU A 323 30.80 18.56 -6.54
CA GLU A 323 31.45 19.14 -7.72
C GLU A 323 31.55 18.15 -8.90
N ASN A 324 31.13 16.89 -8.71
CA ASN A 324 31.05 15.89 -9.77
C ASN A 324 29.80 16.02 -10.65
N GLN A 325 28.88 16.91 -10.32
CA GLN A 325 27.60 17.09 -11.01
C GLN A 325 26.78 15.78 -11.08
N GLY A 326 26.68 15.07 -9.96
CA GLY A 326 25.98 13.79 -9.89
C GLY A 326 24.46 13.89 -10.07
N TYR A 327 23.87 15.08 -9.92
CA TYR A 327 22.41 15.26 -10.01
C TYR A 327 21.97 15.64 -11.42
N LYS A 328 21.53 14.64 -12.18
CA LYS A 328 21.18 14.81 -13.61
C LYS A 328 19.89 15.59 -13.87
N ASP A 329 18.97 15.59 -12.90
CA ASP A 329 17.63 16.17 -13.04
C ASP A 329 17.57 17.65 -12.68
N GLY A 330 18.72 18.32 -12.60
CA GLY A 330 18.76 19.74 -12.30
C GLY A 330 20.12 20.40 -12.46
N THR A 331 20.16 21.69 -12.11
CA THR A 331 21.35 22.54 -12.23
C THR A 331 21.41 23.53 -11.08
N LEU A 332 22.63 23.89 -10.68
CA LEU A 332 22.90 24.94 -9.70
C LEU A 332 23.13 26.29 -10.36
N LEU A 333 22.35 27.29 -9.94
CA LEU A 333 22.50 28.69 -10.34
C LEU A 333 22.81 29.58 -9.13
N ILE A 334 23.50 30.68 -9.40
CA ILE A 334 23.82 31.73 -8.43
C ILE A 334 23.22 33.04 -8.95
N TYR A 335 22.54 33.76 -8.07
CA TYR A 335 22.01 35.07 -8.38
C TYR A 335 23.04 36.16 -8.07
N ASP A 336 23.47 36.86 -9.10
CA ASP A 336 24.27 38.07 -8.99
C ASP A 336 23.35 39.30 -8.99
N GLN A 337 23.25 39.93 -7.82
CA GLN A 337 22.43 41.13 -7.62
C GLN A 337 22.98 42.34 -8.39
N SER A 338 24.28 42.37 -8.69
CA SER A 338 24.92 43.49 -9.41
C SER A 338 24.42 43.60 -10.84
N ASN A 339 24.12 42.46 -11.45
CA ASN A 339 23.64 42.33 -12.83
C ASN A 339 22.17 41.88 -12.91
N ALA A 340 21.53 41.64 -11.76
CA ALA A 340 20.18 41.08 -11.63
C ALA A 340 19.97 39.79 -12.44
N THR A 341 20.97 38.91 -12.46
CA THR A 341 21.01 37.73 -13.34
C THR A 341 21.32 36.45 -12.58
N TRP A 342 20.62 35.37 -12.94
CA TRP A 342 21.03 34.01 -12.59
C TRP A 342 22.10 33.50 -13.56
N ASN A 343 23.24 33.11 -13.00
CA ASN A 343 24.40 32.56 -13.70
C ASN A 343 24.68 31.15 -13.20
N SER A 344 25.17 30.26 -14.07
CA SER A 344 25.62 28.93 -13.64
C SER A 344 26.83 29.04 -12.73
N ARG A 345 26.89 28.20 -11.69
CA ARG A 345 28.06 28.10 -10.82
C ARG A 345 29.25 27.55 -11.62
N LEU A 346 30.43 28.19 -11.50
CA LEU A 346 31.70 27.72 -12.08
C LEU A 346 32.77 27.51 -11.00
N PRO A 347 33.49 26.36 -10.96
CA PRO A 347 33.28 25.16 -11.80
C PRO A 347 31.88 24.54 -11.60
N GLY A 348 31.42 23.62 -12.44
CA GLY A 348 30.07 23.04 -12.26
C GLY A 348 29.90 22.37 -10.89
N ALA A 349 28.71 22.44 -10.29
CA ALA A 349 28.39 21.72 -9.05
C ALA A 349 26.88 21.57 -8.86
N ASP A 350 26.48 20.66 -7.97
CA ASP A 350 25.11 20.49 -7.48
C ASP A 350 25.02 20.72 -5.98
N LEU A 351 23.87 21.23 -5.52
CA LEU A 351 23.59 21.39 -4.10
C LEU A 351 23.37 20.02 -3.45
N LEU A 352 23.83 19.85 -2.21
CA LEU A 352 23.41 18.74 -1.36
C LEU A 352 22.07 19.08 -0.69
N PHE A 353 20.99 18.44 -1.15
CA PHE A 353 19.62 18.76 -0.71
C PHE A 353 18.75 17.52 -0.54
N ARG A 354 17.67 17.66 0.25
CA ARG A 354 16.60 16.67 0.40
C ARG A 354 15.26 17.39 0.56
N LEU A 355 14.27 16.95 -0.20
CA LEU A 355 12.88 17.32 -0.01
C LEU A 355 12.12 16.06 0.41
N THR A 356 11.31 16.19 1.47
CA THR A 356 10.45 15.09 1.94
C THR A 356 8.99 15.40 1.63
N GLY A 357 8.40 14.50 0.85
CA GLY A 357 7.00 14.43 0.49
C GLY A 357 6.19 13.70 1.56
N VAL A 358 4.94 14.10 1.66
CA VAL A 358 3.88 13.51 2.49
C VAL A 358 2.63 13.36 1.65
N LEU A 359 1.78 12.45 2.10
CA LEU A 359 0.47 12.17 1.53
C LEU A 359 -0.53 12.02 2.68
N GLU A 360 -1.76 12.45 2.46
CA GLU A 360 -2.85 12.19 3.41
C GLU A 360 -3.08 10.69 3.54
N GLN A 361 -3.22 10.18 4.76
CA GLN A 361 -3.38 8.75 5.03
C GLN A 361 -4.55 8.13 4.23
N VAL A 362 -5.69 8.83 4.17
CA VAL A 362 -6.87 8.37 3.41
C VAL A 362 -6.57 8.29 1.92
N GLU A 363 -5.82 9.26 1.38
CA GLU A 363 -5.44 9.27 -0.02
C GLU A 363 -4.43 8.16 -0.33
N GLN A 364 -3.50 7.90 0.59
CA GLN A 364 -2.59 6.78 0.46
C GLN A 364 -3.32 5.43 0.45
N MET A 365 -4.30 5.24 1.36
CA MET A 365 -5.16 4.05 1.35
C MET A 365 -5.94 3.92 0.04
N ARG A 366 -6.48 5.03 -0.47
CA ARG A 366 -7.18 5.09 -1.75
C ARG A 366 -6.27 4.64 -2.89
N GLN A 367 -5.06 5.18 -3.01
CA GLN A 367 -4.13 4.81 -4.08
C GLN A 367 -3.73 3.32 -4.04
N VAL A 368 -3.55 2.76 -2.85
CA VAL A 368 -3.29 1.32 -2.68
C VAL A 368 -4.47 0.47 -3.17
N VAL A 369 -5.70 0.92 -2.88
CA VAL A 369 -6.94 0.25 -3.28
C VAL A 369 -7.21 0.44 -4.77
N ASP A 370 -7.01 1.62 -5.34
CA ASP A 370 -7.19 1.89 -6.77
C ASP A 370 -6.17 1.11 -7.60
N TYR A 371 -4.95 0.94 -7.08
CA TYR A 371 -3.94 0.09 -7.70
C TYR A 371 -4.27 -1.39 -7.52
N GLY A 372 -4.44 -1.90 -6.30
CA GLY A 372 -4.59 -3.33 -6.02
C GLY A 372 -5.97 -3.92 -6.26
N GLY A 373 -7.01 -3.11 -6.08
CA GLY A 373 -8.43 -3.48 -5.97
C GLY A 373 -9.12 -3.64 -7.32
N GLN A 374 -8.56 -4.44 -8.22
CA GLN A 374 -9.07 -4.65 -9.58
C GLN A 374 -10.52 -5.19 -9.67
N PHE A 375 -11.08 -5.68 -8.57
CA PHE A 375 -12.46 -6.16 -8.47
C PHE A 375 -13.32 -5.35 -7.48
N LEU A 376 -12.75 -4.30 -6.89
CA LEU A 376 -13.45 -3.43 -5.95
C LEU A 376 -14.09 -2.28 -6.72
N ASN A 377 -15.27 -1.86 -6.28
CA ASN A 377 -16.07 -0.87 -6.99
C ASN A 377 -15.92 0.54 -6.43
N LEU A 378 -15.79 0.66 -5.10
CA LEU A 378 -15.72 1.94 -4.41
C LEU A 378 -14.85 1.83 -3.17
N PHE A 379 -14.17 2.92 -2.85
CA PHE A 379 -13.46 3.13 -1.59
C PHE A 379 -14.13 4.27 -0.80
N THR A 380 -14.55 3.98 0.43
CA THR A 380 -15.05 4.96 1.38
C THR A 380 -14.28 4.88 2.70
N ALA A 381 -14.06 6.03 3.30
CA ALA A 381 -13.35 6.16 4.57
C ALA A 381 -14.07 7.19 5.44
N ASP A 382 -14.53 6.77 6.62
CA ASP A 382 -15.19 7.61 7.61
C ASP A 382 -14.66 7.27 9.01
N PHE A 383 -13.50 7.82 9.35
CA PHE A 383 -12.79 7.54 10.60
C PHE A 383 -12.27 8.78 11.33
N GLY A 384 -12.79 9.96 10.97
CA GLY A 384 -12.37 11.25 11.54
C GLY A 384 -11.17 11.86 10.80
N GLU A 385 -10.35 12.60 11.53
CA GLU A 385 -9.20 13.32 10.95
C GLU A 385 -8.10 12.35 10.47
N SER A 386 -7.67 12.55 9.23
CA SER A 386 -6.53 11.86 8.64
C SER A 386 -5.21 12.54 9.01
N GLN A 387 -4.12 11.79 8.91
CA GLN A 387 -2.78 12.29 9.17
C GLN A 387 -1.97 12.40 7.87
N LEU A 388 -1.12 13.42 7.77
CA LEU A 388 -0.06 13.48 6.75
C LEU A 388 1.09 12.55 7.11
N LEU A 389 1.36 11.58 6.24
CA LEU A 389 2.38 10.56 6.42
C LEU A 389 3.34 10.55 5.22
N PRO A 390 4.63 10.22 5.42
CA PRO A 390 5.49 9.87 4.31
C PRO A 390 4.87 8.68 3.54
N PRO A 391 4.74 8.76 2.21
CA PRO A 391 4.15 7.65 1.47
C PRO A 391 5.07 6.42 1.53
N LEU A 392 4.45 5.25 1.49
CA LEU A 392 5.11 3.95 1.56
C LEU A 392 5.85 3.68 0.25
N SER A 393 7.13 3.39 0.36
CA SER A 393 8.04 3.13 -0.75
C SER A 393 7.88 1.71 -1.31
N ASP A 394 8.63 1.42 -2.37
CA ASP A 394 8.67 0.09 -2.96
C ASP A 394 9.51 -0.89 -2.11
N GLU A 395 8.86 -1.49 -1.12
CA GLU A 395 9.46 -2.56 -0.32
C GLU A 395 9.21 -3.96 -0.90
N GLY A 396 8.56 -4.06 -2.07
CA GLY A 396 8.18 -5.34 -2.67
C GLY A 396 7.06 -6.08 -1.92
N GLN A 397 6.30 -5.35 -1.11
CA GLN A 397 5.13 -5.87 -0.40
C GLN A 397 3.90 -5.85 -1.30
N ASP A 398 2.97 -6.76 -1.07
CA ASP A 398 1.66 -6.74 -1.72
C ASP A 398 0.77 -5.62 -1.17
N CYS A 399 -0.24 -5.21 -1.95
CA CYS A 399 -1.11 -4.09 -1.59
C CYS A 399 -1.95 -4.39 -0.34
N LEU A 400 -2.28 -5.66 -0.05
CA LEU A 400 -3.01 -6.02 1.17
C LEU A 400 -2.14 -5.81 2.43
N THR A 401 -0.86 -6.18 2.36
CA THR A 401 0.11 -5.97 3.44
C THR A 401 0.32 -4.48 3.71
N VAL A 402 0.47 -3.68 2.65
CA VAL A 402 0.58 -2.22 2.71
C VAL A 402 -0.70 -1.61 3.31
N PHE A 403 -1.88 -2.03 2.83
CA PHE A 403 -3.18 -1.58 3.34
C PHE A 403 -3.35 -1.91 4.83
N ARG A 404 -3.01 -3.13 5.25
CA ARG A 404 -3.05 -3.54 6.66
C ARG A 404 -2.09 -2.74 7.53
N THR A 405 -0.94 -2.35 7.00
CA THR A 405 0.00 -1.47 7.72
C THR A 405 -0.62 -0.10 7.96
N LEU A 406 -1.29 0.48 6.95
CA LEU A 406 -2.00 1.76 7.08
C LEU A 406 -3.16 1.68 8.08
N ILE A 407 -3.96 0.61 8.04
CA ILE A 407 -5.06 0.40 9.01
C ILE A 407 -4.54 0.28 10.45
N LYS A 408 -3.40 -0.41 10.65
CA LYS A 408 -2.79 -0.61 11.97
C LYS A 408 -2.24 0.67 12.60
N GLN A 409 -1.96 1.70 11.81
CA GLN A 409 -1.46 2.98 12.33
C GLN A 409 -2.51 3.74 13.14
N GLY A 410 -3.81 3.49 12.87
CA GLY A 410 -4.91 4.26 13.46
C GLY A 410 -5.18 5.57 12.71
N ASN A 411 -6.12 6.38 13.20
CA ASN A 411 -6.34 7.75 12.73
C ASN A 411 -5.31 8.75 13.34
N ALA A 412 -5.50 10.05 13.13
CA ALA A 412 -4.62 11.08 13.71
C ALA A 412 -4.50 11.03 15.25
N ASP A 413 -5.54 10.54 15.94
CA ASP A 413 -5.57 10.35 17.39
C ASP A 413 -5.02 8.97 17.84
N LEU A 414 -4.43 8.21 16.91
CA LEU A 414 -3.97 6.82 17.11
C LEU A 414 -5.09 5.85 17.51
N GLU A 415 -6.34 6.21 17.19
CA GLU A 415 -7.47 5.34 17.45
C GLU A 415 -7.53 4.23 16.39
N PRO A 416 -7.77 2.97 16.81
CA PRO A 416 -7.75 1.84 15.90
C PRO A 416 -8.84 1.95 14.84
N LEU A 417 -8.51 1.50 13.63
CA LEU A 417 -9.41 1.45 12.49
C LEU A 417 -9.91 0.02 12.25
N CYS A 418 -11.09 -0.05 11.64
CA CYS A 418 -11.71 -1.26 11.13
C CYS A 418 -11.98 -1.10 9.64
N ALA A 419 -12.10 -2.21 8.93
CA ALA A 419 -12.42 -2.19 7.51
C ALA A 419 -13.32 -3.39 7.17
N GLY A 420 -13.98 -3.31 6.01
CA GLY A 420 -14.80 -4.39 5.51
C GLY A 420 -15.29 -4.12 4.11
N ILE A 421 -15.44 -5.19 3.34
CA ILE A 421 -15.98 -5.12 1.99
C ILE A 421 -17.44 -5.52 2.03
N ASP A 422 -18.33 -4.67 1.54
CA ASP A 422 -19.75 -4.97 1.46
C ASP A 422 -20.09 -5.94 0.30
N PRO A 423 -21.33 -6.45 0.21
CA PRO A 423 -21.75 -7.33 -0.88
C PRO A 423 -21.68 -6.73 -2.29
N ASN A 424 -21.60 -5.40 -2.40
CA ASN A 424 -21.42 -4.69 -3.67
C ASN A 424 -19.94 -4.46 -3.99
N ARG A 425 -19.02 -5.06 -3.23
CA ARG A 425 -17.56 -4.91 -3.37
C ARG A 425 -17.09 -3.47 -3.14
N ASN A 426 -17.79 -2.73 -2.28
CA ASN A 426 -17.31 -1.45 -1.78
C ASN A 426 -16.47 -1.71 -0.52
N LEU A 427 -15.25 -1.19 -0.52
CA LEU A 427 -14.39 -1.20 0.65
C LEU A 427 -14.72 0.01 1.52
N ASN A 428 -15.12 -0.24 2.76
CA ASN A 428 -15.43 0.78 3.75
C ASN A 428 -14.41 0.70 4.88
N ILE A 429 -13.96 1.86 5.37
CA ILE A 429 -13.08 1.99 6.53
C ILE A 429 -13.78 2.89 7.55
N TRP A 430 -13.77 2.47 8.81
CA TRP A 430 -14.37 3.23 9.90
C TRP A 430 -13.55 3.15 11.17
N LYS A 431 -13.78 4.09 12.08
CA LYS A 431 -13.18 4.07 13.42
C LYS A 431 -13.73 2.90 14.24
N LYS A 432 -12.85 2.19 14.95
CA LYS A 432 -13.27 1.13 15.88
C LYS A 432 -14.23 1.70 16.94
N PRO A 433 -15.41 1.09 17.14
CA PRO A 433 -16.37 1.57 18.12
C PRO A 433 -15.80 1.62 19.54
N VAL A 434 -16.26 2.57 20.36
CA VAL A 434 -15.86 2.70 21.77
C VAL A 434 -16.70 1.76 22.65
N ALA A 435 -16.08 1.16 23.68
CA ALA A 435 -16.69 0.17 24.57
C ALA A 435 -17.82 0.69 25.47
N ILE A 436 -18.19 1.97 25.41
CA ILE A 436 -19.20 2.57 26.29
C ILE A 436 -20.63 2.25 25.80
N ASN A 437 -20.79 1.94 24.51
CA ASN A 437 -22.09 1.70 23.87
C ASN A 437 -22.28 0.22 23.49
N VAL A 438 -22.03 -0.70 24.43
CA VAL A 438 -22.20 -2.14 24.19
C VAL A 438 -23.67 -2.47 23.97
N LYS A 439 -24.04 -2.85 22.74
CA LYS A 439 -25.43 -3.18 22.36
C LYS A 439 -25.72 -4.69 22.38
N LEU A 440 -24.67 -5.51 22.44
CA LEU A 440 -24.74 -6.96 22.33
C LEU A 440 -24.27 -7.63 23.61
N ARG A 441 -24.81 -8.81 23.91
CA ARG A 441 -24.49 -9.60 25.09
C ARG A 441 -23.95 -10.95 24.65
N LEU A 442 -23.03 -11.50 25.45
CA LEU A 442 -22.59 -12.88 25.32
C LEU A 442 -23.20 -13.66 26.50
N SER A 443 -24.03 -14.65 26.19
CA SER A 443 -24.65 -15.48 27.22
C SER A 443 -23.62 -16.43 27.84
N PRO A 444 -23.83 -16.92 29.08
CA PRO A 444 -22.95 -17.92 29.69
C PRO A 444 -22.81 -19.21 28.88
N GLY A 445 -23.79 -19.50 28.01
CA GLY A 445 -23.77 -20.64 27.09
C GLY A 445 -23.05 -20.38 25.76
N GLY A 446 -22.44 -19.20 25.58
CA GLY A 446 -21.69 -18.84 24.38
C GLY A 446 -22.52 -18.30 23.21
N ASN A 447 -23.81 -17.99 23.43
CA ASN A 447 -24.68 -17.42 22.39
C ASN A 447 -24.58 -15.90 22.34
N LEU A 448 -24.60 -15.34 21.13
CA LEU A 448 -24.69 -13.90 20.92
C LEU A 448 -26.15 -13.45 21.03
N GLU A 449 -26.39 -12.45 21.87
CA GLU A 449 -27.72 -11.95 22.17
C GLU A 449 -27.78 -10.43 21.98
N THR A 450 -28.97 -9.91 21.68
CA THR A 450 -29.27 -8.49 21.76
C THR A 450 -29.19 -8.02 23.22
N ARG A 451 -29.18 -6.70 23.45
CA ARG A 451 -29.27 -6.11 24.81
C ARG A 451 -30.43 -6.64 25.65
N PHE A 452 -31.50 -7.13 25.01
CA PHE A 452 -32.71 -7.63 25.66
C PHE A 452 -32.68 -9.15 25.93
N GLY A 453 -31.58 -9.84 25.60
CA GLY A 453 -31.42 -11.28 25.83
C GLY A 453 -32.02 -12.17 24.74
N THR A 454 -32.45 -11.59 23.62
CA THR A 454 -32.89 -12.36 22.44
C THR A 454 -31.67 -12.81 21.63
N PRO A 455 -31.54 -14.10 21.25
CA PRO A 455 -30.48 -14.57 20.37
C PRO A 455 -30.40 -13.78 19.07
N LEU A 456 -29.19 -13.51 18.58
CA LEU A 456 -29.00 -12.90 17.28
C LEU A 456 -29.29 -13.92 16.19
N ASP A 457 -30.25 -13.61 15.34
CA ASP A 457 -30.55 -14.44 14.18
C ASP A 457 -29.40 -14.43 13.15
N ALA A 458 -28.61 -13.36 13.09
CA ALA A 458 -27.47 -13.18 12.17
C ALA A 458 -26.16 -12.90 12.95
N PRO A 459 -25.50 -13.93 13.50
CA PRO A 459 -24.37 -13.76 14.43
C PRO A 459 -23.17 -13.02 13.81
N TRP A 460 -22.94 -13.16 12.50
CA TRP A 460 -21.85 -12.47 11.79
C TRP A 460 -21.96 -10.93 11.82
N GLN A 461 -23.16 -10.37 12.02
CA GLN A 461 -23.35 -8.92 12.16
C GLN A 461 -22.75 -8.36 13.46
N ALA A 462 -22.40 -9.23 14.42
CA ALA A 462 -21.74 -8.83 15.66
C ALA A 462 -20.24 -8.55 15.50
N VAL A 463 -19.61 -8.98 14.39
CA VAL A 463 -18.17 -8.74 14.16
C VAL A 463 -17.92 -7.24 14.04
N GLY A 464 -16.85 -6.77 14.67
CA GLY A 464 -16.55 -5.35 14.78
C GLY A 464 -17.33 -4.62 15.89
N GLN A 465 -18.06 -5.35 16.75
CA GLN A 465 -18.80 -4.77 17.88
C GLN A 465 -18.28 -5.25 19.23
N TRP A 466 -18.61 -4.49 20.28
CA TRP A 466 -18.37 -4.90 21.66
C TRP A 466 -19.52 -5.80 22.15
N LEU A 467 -19.16 -6.80 22.94
CA LEU A 467 -20.04 -7.75 23.61
C LEU A 467 -19.91 -7.57 25.13
N GLN A 468 -21.03 -7.68 25.86
CA GLN A 468 -21.06 -7.66 27.32
C GLN A 468 -21.19 -9.11 27.86
N PRO A 469 -20.12 -9.72 28.41
CA PRO A 469 -20.18 -11.06 28.98
C PRO A 469 -20.57 -10.97 30.47
N GLY A 470 -21.87 -11.04 30.77
CA GLY A 470 -22.37 -10.93 32.15
C GLY A 470 -21.85 -9.67 32.85
N SER A 471 -21.20 -9.83 34.02
CA SER A 471 -20.60 -8.74 34.80
C SER A 471 -19.12 -8.46 34.47
N ALA A 472 -18.52 -9.17 33.50
CA ALA A 472 -17.12 -8.97 33.14
C ALA A 472 -16.90 -7.74 32.25
N ARG A 473 -15.63 -7.42 31.97
CA ARG A 473 -15.28 -6.31 31.07
C ARG A 473 -15.80 -6.58 29.65
N PRO A 474 -16.20 -5.53 28.90
CA PRO A 474 -16.60 -5.67 27.50
C PRO A 474 -15.51 -6.38 26.69
N LEU A 475 -15.95 -7.31 25.83
CA LEU A 475 -15.10 -8.05 24.91
C LEU A 475 -15.36 -7.51 23.49
N TYR A 476 -14.30 -7.12 22.78
CA TYR A 476 -14.44 -6.74 21.39
C TYR A 476 -14.39 -7.98 20.50
N LEU A 477 -15.33 -8.13 19.57
CA LEU A 477 -15.40 -9.24 18.64
C LEU A 477 -14.63 -8.90 17.35
N SER A 478 -13.35 -9.26 17.28
CA SER A 478 -12.52 -9.00 16.09
C SER A 478 -12.70 -10.06 15.02
N ASN A 479 -13.04 -11.29 15.39
CA ASN A 479 -13.34 -12.34 14.42
C ASN A 479 -14.38 -13.34 14.94
N LEU A 480 -15.04 -14.01 14.00
CA LEU A 480 -16.06 -15.02 14.25
C LEU A 480 -15.92 -16.11 13.20
N SER A 481 -15.99 -17.37 13.62
CA SER A 481 -16.19 -18.51 12.72
C SER A 481 -17.44 -19.27 13.14
N LEU A 482 -18.30 -19.58 12.17
CA LEU A 482 -19.56 -20.30 12.32
C LEU A 482 -19.46 -21.62 11.55
N GLU A 483 -19.82 -22.70 12.21
CA GLU A 483 -20.12 -23.99 11.59
C GLU A 483 -21.64 -24.11 11.43
N PRO A 484 -22.19 -23.93 10.22
CA PRO A 484 -23.63 -23.93 10.00
C PRO A 484 -24.29 -25.26 10.38
N ILE A 485 -23.57 -26.36 10.19
CA ILE A 485 -23.99 -27.70 10.58
C ILE A 485 -23.68 -27.89 12.07
N GLY A 486 -24.67 -27.67 12.92
CA GLY A 486 -24.52 -27.78 14.39
C GLY A 486 -24.52 -26.44 15.12
N ASN A 487 -24.50 -25.32 14.39
CA ASN A 487 -24.54 -23.96 14.94
C ASN A 487 -23.44 -23.68 15.98
N HIS A 488 -22.27 -24.27 15.76
CA HIS A 488 -21.11 -24.07 16.64
C HIS A 488 -20.39 -22.80 16.23
N MET A 489 -20.08 -21.94 17.20
CA MET A 489 -19.44 -20.65 16.98
C MET A 489 -18.14 -20.55 17.76
N THR A 490 -17.11 -20.04 17.11
CA THR A 490 -15.83 -19.68 17.75
C THR A 490 -15.54 -18.21 17.49
N PHE A 491 -14.98 -17.53 18.48
CA PHE A 491 -14.77 -16.08 18.47
C PHE A 491 -13.38 -15.74 18.97
N ASN A 492 -12.78 -14.69 18.40
CA ASN A 492 -11.44 -14.18 18.75
C ASN A 492 -10.33 -15.24 18.79
N ASN A 493 -10.47 -16.32 18.01
CA ASN A 493 -9.43 -17.32 17.84
C ASN A 493 -8.48 -16.81 16.75
N LYS A 494 -7.18 -16.71 17.06
CA LYS A 494 -6.16 -16.30 16.08
C LYS A 494 -5.52 -17.50 15.43
#